data_AF-A0A3M6UV18-F1
#
_entry.id   AF-A0A3M6UV18-F1
#
_cell.length_a   1.000
_cell.length_b   1.000
_cell.length_c   1.000
_cell.angle_alpha   90.00
_cell.angle_beta   90.00
_cell.angle_gamma   90.00
#
_symmetry.space_group_name_H-M   'P 1'
#
loop_
_entity.id
_entity.type
_entity.pdbx_description
1 polymer ?
#
loop_
_entity_poly.entity_id
_entity_poly.type
_entity_poly.pdbx_seq_one_letter_code
_entity_poly.pdbx_strand_id
1 'polypeptide(L)'
;MAAKKKKHRKEKKVLVFDENSRREYLLGFHKRKNERRKKAMEELTKQEKERRKELKQEGLMETETSQLHTSPLEKQNETFDKMTEKTTPKHQQKSHKKFRRRRGTSSKKSDHHQNGPSGKNNKRKKVHSHHKSKHFKKS
;
A
#
# COMPACT_ATOMS: atom_id res chain seq x y z
N MET A 1 -49.91 65.50 10.62
CA MET A 1 -48.73 65.10 9.81
C MET A 1 -48.03 63.93 10.51
N ALA A 2 -48.13 62.71 9.99
CA ALA A 2 -47.59 61.51 10.65
C ALA A 2 -46.07 61.39 10.41
N ALA A 3 -45.28 61.25 11.49
CA ALA A 3 -43.84 61.13 11.42
C ALA A 3 -43.42 59.77 10.85
N LYS A 4 -42.62 59.79 9.77
CA LYS A 4 -42.12 58.60 9.06
C LYS A 4 -41.04 57.91 9.92
N LYS A 5 -41.34 56.71 10.44
CA LYS A 5 -40.38 55.91 11.24
C LYS A 5 -39.11 55.62 10.44
N LYS A 6 -37.94 56.03 10.95
CA LYS A 6 -36.63 55.74 10.34
C LYS A 6 -36.37 54.23 10.40
N LYS A 7 -36.20 53.60 9.23
CA LYS A 7 -35.85 52.18 9.11
C LYS A 7 -34.46 51.96 9.73
N HIS A 8 -34.39 51.24 10.85
CA HIS A 8 -33.12 50.89 11.49
C HIS A 8 -32.21 50.18 10.46
N ARG A 9 -31.07 50.81 10.12
CA ARG A 9 -30.08 50.19 9.22
C ARG A 9 -29.49 49.00 9.97
N LYS A 10 -29.60 47.80 9.40
CA LYS A 10 -28.96 46.60 9.95
C LYS A 10 -27.46 46.84 10.06
N GLU A 11 -26.91 46.63 11.24
CA GLU A 11 -25.47 46.80 11.49
C GLU A 11 -24.66 45.79 10.68
N LYS A 12 -23.51 46.24 10.18
CA LYS A 12 -22.60 45.38 9.41
C LYS A 12 -21.89 44.42 10.36
N LYS A 13 -21.99 43.11 10.10
CA LYS A 13 -21.20 42.10 10.81
C LYS A 13 -19.77 42.15 10.29
N VAL A 14 -18.81 42.50 11.15
CA VAL A 14 -17.38 42.47 10.83
C VAL A 14 -16.87 41.06 11.13
N LEU A 15 -16.48 40.34 10.08
CA LEU A 15 -15.88 39.02 10.21
C LEU A 15 -14.36 39.19 10.32
N VAL A 16 -13.82 39.04 11.52
CA VAL A 16 -12.37 39.02 11.75
C VAL A 16 -11.93 37.57 11.85
N PHE A 17 -10.99 37.17 11.00
CA PHE A 17 -10.38 35.86 11.11
C PHE A 17 -9.23 35.91 12.10
N ASP A 18 -9.06 34.85 12.88
CA ASP A 18 -7.81 34.63 13.58
C ASP A 18 -6.68 34.47 12.55
N GLU A 19 -5.69 35.35 12.65
CA GLU A 19 -4.55 35.37 11.74
C GLU A 19 -3.71 34.10 11.84
N ASN A 20 -3.63 33.48 13.02
CA ASN A 20 -2.85 32.27 13.21
C ASN A 20 -3.49 31.10 12.46
N SER A 21 -4.78 30.88 12.68
CA SER A 21 -5.58 29.91 11.92
C SER A 21 -5.51 30.16 10.41
N ARG A 22 -5.55 31.43 9.97
CA ARG A 22 -5.40 31.80 8.55
C ARG A 22 -4.03 31.43 8.00
N ARG A 23 -2.94 31.70 8.74
CA ARG A 23 -1.57 31.37 8.34
C ARG A 23 -1.40 29.86 8.22
N GLU A 24 -1.89 29.08 9.18
CA GLU A 24 -1.87 27.63 9.12
C GLU A 24 -2.67 27.09 7.93
N TYR A 25 -3.83 27.68 7.65
CA TYR A 25 -4.62 27.32 6.49
C TYR A 25 -3.85 27.60 5.18
N LEU A 26 -3.27 28.79 5.03
CA LEU A 26 -2.58 29.20 3.80
C LEU A 26 -1.21 28.55 3.62
N LEU A 27 -0.48 28.22 4.67
CA LEU A 27 0.89 27.70 4.57
C LEU A 27 0.99 26.20 4.88
N GLY A 28 0.00 25.65 5.58
CA GLY A 28 -0.06 24.25 6.01
C GLY A 28 -0.33 23.22 4.91
N PHE A 29 -0.25 23.59 3.62
CA PHE A 29 -0.53 22.68 2.50
C PHE A 29 0.37 21.43 2.50
N HIS A 30 1.64 21.56 2.86
CA HIS A 30 2.56 20.42 2.94
C HIS A 30 2.14 19.45 4.05
N LYS A 31 1.80 19.97 5.24
CA LYS A 31 1.27 19.18 6.36
C LYS A 31 0.00 18.43 5.93
N ARG A 32 -1.00 19.13 5.39
CA ARG A 32 -2.25 18.53 4.89
C ARG A 32 -2.04 17.51 3.78
N LYS A 33 -1.07 17.74 2.88
CA LYS A 33 -0.71 16.77 1.83
C LYS A 33 -0.16 15.48 2.44
N ASN A 34 0.69 15.58 3.44
CA ASN A 34 1.23 14.41 4.13
C ASN A 34 0.17 13.69 4.96
N GLU A 35 -0.69 14.42 5.66
CA GLU A 35 -1.84 13.86 6.37
C GLU A 35 -2.76 13.07 5.43
N ARG A 36 -3.10 13.63 4.26
CA ARG A 36 -3.90 12.91 3.26
C ARG A 36 -3.22 11.63 2.77
N ARG A 37 -1.91 11.68 2.50
CA ARG A 37 -1.14 10.48 2.08
C ARG A 37 -1.13 9.42 3.18
N LYS A 38 -0.88 9.83 4.42
CA LYS A 38 -0.87 8.94 5.58
C LYS A 38 -2.23 8.29 5.78
N LYS A 39 -3.32 9.07 5.73
CA LYS A 39 -4.69 8.57 5.82
C LYS A 39 -5.01 7.54 4.73
N ALA A 40 -4.62 7.80 3.48
CA ALA A 40 -4.83 6.86 2.38
C ALA A 40 -4.05 5.54 2.59
N MET A 41 -2.81 5.61 3.07
CA MET A 41 -2.03 4.42 3.41
C MET A 41 -2.66 3.63 4.56
N GLU A 42 -3.07 4.31 5.63
CA GLU A 42 -3.72 3.67 6.78
C GLU A 42 -5.01 2.96 6.37
N GLU A 43 -5.84 3.59 5.54
CA GLU A 43 -7.08 3.01 5.03
C GLU A 43 -6.84 1.75 4.20
N LEU A 44 -5.85 1.76 3.29
CA LEU A 44 -5.45 0.57 2.53
C LEU A 44 -4.98 -0.56 3.44
N THR A 45 -4.11 -0.26 4.42
CA THR A 45 -3.62 -1.28 5.36
C THR A 45 -4.73 -1.83 6.25
N LYS A 46 -5.73 -1.01 6.59
CA LYS A 46 -6.89 -1.43 7.37
C LYS A 46 -7.75 -2.40 6.57
N GLN A 47 -8.08 -2.06 5.33
CA GLN A 47 -8.82 -2.93 4.42
C GLN A 47 -8.11 -4.26 4.19
N GLU A 48 -6.79 -4.26 3.98
CA GLU A 48 -6.00 -5.49 3.80
C GLU A 48 -6.06 -6.39 5.06
N LYS A 49 -5.95 -5.80 6.26
CA LYS A 49 -6.07 -6.54 7.51
C LYS A 49 -7.47 -7.11 7.73
N GLU A 50 -8.51 -6.36 7.39
CA GLU A 50 -9.90 -6.81 7.49
C GLU A 50 -10.16 -7.97 6.51
N ARG A 51 -9.76 -7.82 5.25
CA ARG A 51 -9.83 -8.92 4.27
C ARG A 51 -9.09 -10.17 4.70
N ARG A 52 -7.89 -10.03 5.27
CA ARG A 52 -7.13 -11.17 5.79
C ARG A 52 -7.84 -11.87 6.95
N LYS A 53 -8.55 -11.12 7.79
CA LYS A 53 -9.33 -11.69 8.90
C LYS A 53 -10.57 -12.43 8.37
N GLU A 54 -11.28 -11.85 7.40
CA GLU A 54 -12.41 -12.49 6.72
C GLU A 54 -11.99 -13.83 6.11
N LEU A 55 -10.95 -13.86 5.27
CA LEU A 55 -10.43 -15.08 4.66
C LEU A 55 -10.00 -16.14 5.69
N LYS A 56 -9.43 -15.72 6.83
CA LYS A 56 -9.07 -16.64 7.90
C LYS A 56 -10.30 -17.24 8.57
N GLN A 57 -11.35 -16.45 8.77
CA GLN A 57 -12.61 -16.93 9.35
C GLN A 57 -13.32 -17.87 8.36
N GLU A 58 -13.46 -17.47 7.10
CA GLU A 58 -14.04 -18.31 6.05
C GLU A 58 -13.29 -19.63 5.91
N GLY A 59 -11.96 -19.61 5.85
CA GLY A 59 -11.15 -20.83 5.76
C GLY A 59 -11.29 -21.75 6.98
N LEU A 60 -11.41 -21.20 8.19
CA LEU A 60 -11.70 -22.01 9.38
C LEU A 60 -13.09 -22.67 9.28
N MET A 61 -14.11 -21.90 8.91
CA MET A 61 -15.47 -22.41 8.74
C MET A 61 -15.57 -23.45 7.62
N GLU A 62 -14.84 -23.27 6.52
CA GLU A 62 -14.79 -24.23 5.40
C GLU A 62 -14.11 -25.54 5.83
N THR A 63 -13.06 -25.48 6.64
CA THR A 63 -12.44 -26.70 7.19
C THR A 63 -13.34 -27.42 8.19
N GLU A 64 -14.07 -26.69 9.04
CA GLU A 64 -14.99 -27.28 10.01
C GLU A 64 -16.22 -27.89 9.33
N THR A 65 -16.81 -27.19 8.36
CA THR A 65 -17.93 -27.71 7.56
C THR A 65 -17.49 -28.92 6.74
N SER A 66 -16.34 -28.88 6.07
CA SER A 66 -15.81 -30.04 5.34
C SER A 66 -15.58 -31.24 6.25
N GLN A 67 -15.07 -31.04 7.48
CA GLN A 67 -14.87 -32.12 8.45
C GLN A 67 -16.20 -32.74 8.91
N LEU A 68 -17.23 -31.93 9.11
CA LEU A 68 -18.57 -32.41 9.49
C LEU A 68 -19.31 -33.10 8.32
N HIS A 69 -19.01 -32.70 7.08
CA HIS A 69 -19.61 -33.28 5.87
C HIS A 69 -18.84 -34.47 5.29
N THR A 70 -17.72 -34.90 5.90
CA THR A 70 -17.10 -36.19 5.54
C THR A 70 -18.08 -37.32 5.80
N SER A 71 -18.51 -37.99 4.74
CA SER A 71 -19.49 -39.07 4.84
C SER A 71 -18.84 -40.29 5.53
N PRO A 72 -19.59 -41.11 6.29
CA PRO A 72 -19.04 -42.35 6.87
C PRO A 72 -18.39 -43.29 5.84
N LEU A 73 -18.79 -43.20 4.57
CA LEU A 73 -18.25 -43.96 3.44
C LEU A 73 -16.82 -43.54 3.04
N GLU A 74 -16.46 -42.25 3.13
CA GLU A 74 -15.11 -41.77 2.81
C GLU A 74 -14.08 -42.29 3.81
N LYS A 75 -14.46 -42.41 5.09
CA LYS A 75 -13.60 -42.99 6.14
C LYS A 75 -13.30 -44.48 5.88
N GLN A 76 -14.27 -45.22 5.33
CA GLN A 76 -14.10 -46.64 4.96
C GLN A 76 -13.18 -46.79 3.74
N ASN A 77 -13.26 -45.87 2.78
CA ASN A 77 -12.38 -45.87 1.61
C ASN A 77 -10.92 -45.56 1.98
N GLU A 78 -10.67 -44.60 2.88
CA GLU A 78 -9.31 -44.34 3.41
C GLU A 78 -8.71 -45.55 4.14
N THR A 79 -9.52 -46.35 4.82
CA THR A 79 -9.05 -47.59 5.45
C THR A 79 -8.77 -48.70 4.44
N PHE A 80 -9.52 -48.75 3.34
CA PHE A 80 -9.31 -49.73 2.27
C PHE A 80 -8.04 -49.45 1.46
N ASP A 81 -7.75 -48.19 1.14
CA ASP A 81 -6.53 -47.79 0.42
C ASP A 81 -5.25 -48.05 1.22
N LYS A 82 -5.28 -47.88 2.55
CA LYS A 82 -4.15 -48.24 3.44
C LYS A 82 -3.90 -49.75 3.50
N MET A 83 -4.90 -50.57 3.18
CA MET A 83 -4.78 -52.03 3.13
C MET A 83 -4.22 -52.51 1.77
N THR A 84 -4.49 -51.80 0.67
CA THR A 84 -4.04 -52.16 -0.69
C THR A 84 -2.60 -51.72 -1.02
N GLU A 85 -2.07 -50.70 -0.34
CA GLU A 85 -0.65 -50.29 -0.47
C GLU A 85 0.34 -51.37 -0.03
N LYS A 86 -0.06 -52.30 0.86
CA LYS A 86 0.83 -53.38 1.34
C LYS A 86 0.96 -54.56 0.39
N THR A 87 0.10 -54.66 -0.64
CA THR A 87 0.03 -55.82 -1.54
C THR A 87 0.56 -55.57 -2.96
N THR A 88 0.96 -54.35 -3.31
CA THR A 88 1.53 -54.07 -4.63
C THR A 88 3.04 -54.36 -4.64
N PRO A 89 3.54 -55.29 -5.49
CA PRO A 89 4.97 -55.54 -5.57
C PRO A 89 5.68 -54.30 -6.09
N LYS A 90 6.69 -53.82 -5.34
CA LYS A 90 7.56 -52.71 -5.75
C LYS A 90 8.21 -53.01 -7.10
N HIS A 91 7.64 -52.48 -8.17
CA HIS A 91 8.27 -52.49 -9.49
C HIS A 91 9.54 -51.63 -9.41
N GLN A 92 10.71 -52.28 -9.44
CA GLN A 92 12.00 -51.62 -9.37
C GLN A 92 12.23 -50.79 -10.65
N GLN A 93 11.89 -49.51 -10.59
CA GLN A 93 12.28 -48.56 -11.62
C GLN A 93 13.81 -48.40 -11.57
N LYS A 94 14.50 -48.99 -12.54
CA LYS A 94 15.94 -48.79 -12.74
C LYS A 94 16.20 -47.29 -12.87
N SER A 95 16.95 -46.75 -11.92
CA SER A 95 17.30 -45.33 -11.90
C SER A 95 18.20 -45.00 -13.09
N HIS A 96 17.65 -44.40 -14.14
CA HIS A 96 18.46 -43.68 -15.10
C HIS A 96 19.11 -42.50 -14.37
N LYS A 97 20.41 -42.60 -14.13
CA LYS A 97 21.26 -41.57 -13.52
C LYS A 97 21.27 -40.35 -14.44
N LYS A 98 20.30 -39.44 -14.24
CA LYS A 98 20.24 -38.17 -14.99
C LYS A 98 21.47 -37.35 -14.63
N PHE A 99 22.38 -37.23 -15.59
CA PHE A 99 23.54 -36.35 -15.54
C PHE A 99 23.05 -34.92 -15.28
N ARG A 100 23.17 -34.45 -14.04
CA ARG A 100 22.81 -33.07 -13.66
C ARG A 100 23.85 -32.14 -14.27
N ARG A 101 23.60 -31.66 -15.49
CA ARG A 101 24.29 -30.46 -16.00
C ARG A 101 24.00 -29.34 -15.01
N ARG A 102 25.03 -28.84 -14.33
CA ARG A 102 24.98 -27.63 -13.49
C ARG A 102 24.52 -26.48 -14.40
N ARG A 103 23.22 -26.18 -14.39
CA ARG A 103 22.73 -24.91 -14.92
C ARG A 103 23.20 -23.86 -13.94
N GLY A 104 24.15 -23.05 -14.38
CA GLY A 104 24.65 -21.91 -13.63
C GLY A 104 23.48 -21.05 -13.14
N THR A 105 23.62 -20.55 -11.92
CA THR A 105 22.71 -19.59 -11.32
C THR A 105 22.84 -18.27 -12.07
N SER A 106 22.16 -18.10 -13.20
CA SER A 106 21.84 -16.77 -13.68
C SER A 106 20.68 -16.27 -12.83
N SER A 107 20.99 -15.37 -11.91
CA SER A 107 20.01 -14.59 -11.18
C SER A 107 19.16 -13.83 -12.19
N LYS A 108 18.01 -14.41 -12.56
CA LYS A 108 16.95 -13.67 -13.23
C LYS A 108 16.50 -12.59 -12.26
N LYS A 109 16.98 -11.37 -12.48
CA LYS A 109 16.36 -10.15 -11.98
C LYS A 109 14.89 -10.24 -12.40
N SER A 110 14.00 -10.39 -11.43
CA SER A 110 12.60 -10.11 -11.67
C SER A 110 12.50 -8.62 -11.93
N ASP A 111 12.21 -8.26 -13.18
CA ASP A 111 11.77 -6.91 -13.52
C ASP A 111 10.39 -6.71 -12.89
N HIS A 112 10.39 -6.40 -11.59
CA HIS A 112 9.25 -5.77 -10.94
C HIS A 112 9.22 -4.34 -11.46
N HIS A 113 8.46 -4.10 -12.52
CA HIS A 113 8.01 -2.78 -12.91
C HIS A 113 7.13 -2.23 -11.77
N GLN A 114 7.80 -1.62 -10.80
CA GLN A 114 7.19 -0.68 -9.88
C GLN A 114 6.75 0.52 -10.72
N ASN A 115 5.49 0.54 -11.16
CA ASN A 115 4.81 1.77 -11.57
C ASN A 115 4.59 2.64 -10.32
N GLY A 116 5.69 3.13 -9.74
CA GLY A 116 5.70 4.23 -8.78
C GLY A 116 5.91 5.54 -9.56
N PRO A 117 5.24 6.64 -9.19
CA PRO A 117 5.41 7.91 -9.89
C PRO A 117 6.87 8.36 -9.76
N SER A 118 7.55 8.44 -10.90
CA SER A 118 8.92 8.88 -11.04
C SER A 118 9.11 10.30 -10.48
N GLY A 119 9.60 10.37 -9.25
CA GLY A 119 10.18 11.59 -8.69
C GLY A 119 11.50 11.86 -9.42
N LYS A 120 11.43 12.60 -10.53
CA LYS A 120 12.61 13.09 -11.26
C LYS A 120 13.44 13.98 -10.32
N ASN A 121 14.51 13.41 -9.79
CA ASN A 121 15.55 14.10 -9.05
C ASN A 121 16.31 15.04 -10.00
N ASN A 122 15.91 16.30 -10.06
CA ASN A 122 16.74 17.33 -10.68
C ASN A 122 17.95 17.63 -9.79
N LYS A 123 19.06 16.95 -10.07
CA LYS A 123 20.40 17.39 -9.64
C LYS A 123 20.63 18.80 -10.20
N ARG A 124 20.39 19.83 -9.37
CA ARG A 124 20.81 21.20 -9.64
C ARG A 124 22.33 21.21 -9.79
N LYS A 125 22.82 21.39 -11.01
CA LYS A 125 24.23 21.71 -11.29
C LYS A 125 24.56 23.03 -10.56
N LYS A 126 25.49 23.00 -9.60
CA LYS A 126 26.11 24.21 -9.03
C LYS A 126 26.99 24.85 -10.10
N VAL A 127 26.44 25.79 -10.87
CA VAL A 127 27.25 26.69 -11.70
C VAL A 127 27.91 27.69 -10.76
N HIS A 128 29.22 27.60 -10.58
CA HIS A 128 30.01 28.59 -9.85
C HIS A 128 30.20 29.80 -10.77
N SER A 129 29.39 30.85 -10.61
CA SER A 129 29.66 32.13 -11.27
C SER A 129 30.75 32.88 -10.49
N HIS A 130 31.99 32.83 -10.98
CA HIS A 130 33.05 33.74 -10.54
C HIS A 130 32.71 35.15 -11.05
N HIS A 131 32.14 36.01 -10.21
CA HIS A 131 32.12 37.44 -10.48
C HIS A 131 33.46 38.03 -10.05
N LYS A 132 34.32 38.33 -11.03
CA LYS A 132 35.52 39.15 -10.85
C LYS A 132 35.07 40.54 -10.38
N SER A 133 35.47 40.93 -9.17
CA SER A 133 35.38 42.32 -8.72
C SER A 133 36.31 43.17 -9.57
N LYS A 134 35.74 43.98 -10.47
CA LYS A 134 36.49 45.07 -11.09
C LYS A 134 36.60 46.19 -10.07
N HIS A 135 37.83 46.42 -9.60
CA HIS A 135 38.20 47.62 -8.88
C HIS A 135 37.77 48.86 -9.67
N PHE A 136 37.05 49.77 -9.02
CA PHE A 136 36.93 51.14 -9.48
C PHE A 136 37.39 52.04 -8.33
N LYS A 137 38.66 52.47 -8.41
CA LYS A 137 39.19 53.56 -7.59
C LYS A 137 38.45 54.83 -8.00
N LYS A 138 37.83 55.53 -7.05
CA LYS A 138 37.48 56.93 -7.23
C LYS A 138 38.37 57.75 -6.31
N SER A 139 39.06 58.67 -6.96
CA SER A 139 39.87 59.78 -6.43
C SER A 139 39.06 60.68 -5.52
#